data_AF-A0A927M6V3-F1
#
_entry.id   AF-A0A927M6V3-F1
#
_cell.length_a   1.000
_cell.length_b   1.000
_cell.length_c   1.000
_cell.angle_alpha   90.00
_cell.angle_beta   90.00
_cell.angle_gamma   90.00
#
_symmetry.space_group_name_H-M   'P 1'
#
loop_
_entity.id
_entity.type
_entity.pdbx_description
1 polymer ?
#
loop_
_entity_poly.entity_id
_entity_poly.type
_entity_poly.pdbx_seq_one_letter_code
_entity_poly.pdbx_strand_id
1 'polypeptide(L)'
;MADQRARHLRRLRGLRRSVRRWSVLAGGLGGASAILTPYQGLGLPDAAWTAAAGGSIMLAIWRWSDLRGLAAEPVPPPPEPVTADQARARLVAVVERMPAGRQALAEVRRQRARIAMRGSSAAEPWTRLDRAAATMAGLTGRLTGPAGTAALEAAVAERSLRDLADRVASVDRARRLAPEDARVELDTAHRTLLAELDGGVSAYERMVAAAAGYVAEDGWDGDGNGAVSRLTEATDLLRGVAAGLAELRATRGMPRTGA
;
A
#
# COMPACT_ATOMS: atom_id res chain seq x y z
N MET A 1 -3.92 -16.98 -1.64
CA MET A 1 -4.48 -18.34 -1.79
C MET A 1 -5.98 -18.26 -1.59
N ALA A 2 -6.75 -18.36 -2.68
CA ALA A 2 -8.20 -18.19 -2.63
C ALA A 2 -8.84 -19.31 -1.80
N ASP A 3 -9.58 -18.91 -0.78
CA ASP A 3 -10.24 -19.72 0.27
C ASP A 3 -10.89 -21.01 -0.28
N GLN A 4 -10.16 -22.12 -0.17
CA GLN A 4 -10.60 -23.45 -0.64
C GLN A 4 -11.81 -23.94 0.17
N ARG A 5 -11.87 -23.58 1.47
CA ARG A 5 -13.00 -23.88 2.35
C ARG A 5 -14.27 -23.15 1.91
N ALA A 6 -14.18 -21.87 1.57
CA ALA A 6 -15.33 -21.13 1.04
C ALA A 6 -15.85 -21.73 -0.28
N ARG A 7 -14.95 -22.22 -1.15
CA ARG A 7 -15.34 -22.89 -2.41
C ARG A 7 -16.05 -24.22 -2.15
N HIS A 8 -15.51 -25.05 -1.24
CA HIS A 8 -16.12 -26.33 -0.86
C HIS A 8 -17.52 -26.13 -0.21
N LEU A 9 -17.65 -25.18 0.73
CA LEU A 9 -18.94 -24.87 1.37
C LEU A 9 -19.97 -24.27 0.41
N ARG A 10 -19.55 -23.43 -0.56
CA ARG A 10 -20.45 -22.91 -1.61
C ARG A 10 -20.94 -24.03 -2.51
N ARG A 11 -20.07 -24.97 -2.91
CA ARG A 11 -20.43 -26.14 -3.72
C ARG A 11 -21.45 -27.02 -2.98
N LEU A 12 -21.23 -27.30 -1.69
CA LEU A 12 -22.19 -28.04 -0.85
C LEU A 12 -23.57 -27.36 -0.77
N ARG A 13 -23.62 -26.03 -0.58
CA ARG A 13 -24.90 -25.29 -0.56
C ARG A 13 -25.60 -25.31 -1.91
N GLY A 14 -24.86 -25.21 -3.02
CA GLY A 14 -25.39 -25.30 -4.37
C GLY A 14 -26.03 -26.67 -4.63
N LEU A 15 -25.34 -27.75 -4.26
CA LEU A 15 -25.84 -29.11 -4.43
C LEU A 15 -27.07 -29.40 -3.56
N ARG A 16 -27.10 -28.94 -2.30
CA ARG A 16 -28.30 -29.06 -1.43
C ARG A 16 -29.54 -28.39 -2.04
N ARG A 17 -29.39 -27.20 -2.65
CA ARG A 17 -30.50 -26.50 -3.31
C ARG A 17 -30.95 -27.20 -4.59
N SER A 18 -30.00 -27.74 -5.35
CA SER A 18 -30.29 -28.54 -6.55
C SER A 18 -31.06 -29.81 -6.20
N VAL A 19 -30.60 -30.57 -5.20
CA VAL A 19 -31.28 -31.80 -4.75
C VAL A 19 -32.72 -31.51 -4.33
N ARG A 20 -32.96 -30.43 -3.55
CA ARG A 20 -34.33 -30.02 -3.17
C ARG A 20 -35.22 -29.68 -4.36
N ARG A 21 -34.69 -28.99 -5.38
CA ARG A 21 -35.46 -28.63 -6.58
C ARG A 21 -35.83 -29.86 -7.40
N TRP A 22 -34.89 -30.79 -7.57
CA TRP A 22 -35.09 -32.00 -8.34
C TRP A 22 -35.94 -33.04 -7.61
N SER A 23 -35.88 -33.13 -6.27
CA SER A 23 -36.78 -33.98 -5.49
C SER A 23 -38.24 -33.51 -5.55
N VAL A 24 -38.47 -32.19 -5.60
CA VAL A 24 -39.81 -31.62 -5.76
C VAL A 24 -40.34 -31.85 -7.18
N LEU A 25 -39.50 -31.68 -8.20
CA LEU A 25 -39.88 -31.99 -9.59
C LEU A 25 -40.17 -33.47 -9.80
N ALA A 26 -39.34 -34.38 -9.26
CA ALA A 26 -39.56 -35.82 -9.34
C ALA A 26 -40.83 -36.25 -8.59
N GLY A 27 -41.10 -35.67 -7.42
CA GLY A 27 -42.35 -35.89 -6.68
C GLY A 27 -43.59 -35.38 -7.42
N GLY A 28 -43.50 -34.20 -8.04
CA GLY A 28 -44.59 -33.61 -8.84
C GLY A 28 -44.88 -34.40 -10.12
N LEU A 29 -43.85 -34.79 -10.86
CA LEU A 29 -43.99 -35.56 -12.10
C LEU A 29 -44.42 -37.01 -11.83
N GLY A 30 -43.86 -37.67 -10.81
CA GLY A 30 -44.25 -39.02 -10.41
C GLY A 30 -45.68 -39.08 -9.88
N GLY A 31 -46.12 -38.06 -9.13
CA GLY A 31 -47.51 -37.90 -8.69
C GLY A 31 -48.48 -37.70 -9.85
N ALA A 32 -48.12 -36.85 -10.83
CA ALA A 32 -48.93 -36.63 -12.01
C ALA A 32 -49.05 -37.89 -12.89
N SER A 33 -47.96 -38.65 -13.07
CA SER A 33 -48.00 -39.89 -13.86
C SER A 33 -48.86 -40.98 -13.22
N ALA A 34 -48.91 -41.07 -11.89
CA ALA A 34 -49.70 -42.07 -11.17
C ALA A 34 -51.22 -41.80 -11.25
N ILE A 35 -51.62 -40.54 -11.45
CA ILE A 35 -53.03 -40.13 -11.54
C ILE A 35 -53.54 -40.19 -12.98
N LEU A 36 -52.68 -39.94 -13.98
CA LEU A 36 -53.09 -39.89 -15.41
C LEU A 36 -53.05 -41.24 -16.13
N THR A 37 -52.25 -42.20 -15.68
CA THR A 37 -52.13 -43.53 -16.32
C THR A 37 -53.34 -44.46 -16.26
N PRO A 38 -54.34 -44.36 -15.35
CA PRO A 38 -55.40 -45.36 -15.31
C PRO A 38 -56.53 -45.17 -16.35
N TYR A 39 -56.53 -44.12 -17.18
CA TYR A 39 -57.78 -43.74 -17.88
C TYR A 39 -57.75 -43.54 -19.41
N GLN A 40 -56.66 -43.76 -20.13
CA GLN A 40 -56.66 -43.78 -21.59
C GLN A 40 -55.64 -44.81 -22.12
N GLY A 41 -55.98 -45.53 -23.19
CA GLY A 41 -55.11 -46.56 -23.77
C GLY A 41 -53.73 -46.02 -24.19
N LEU A 42 -52.69 -46.81 -23.92
CA LEU A 42 -51.27 -46.45 -24.08
C LEU A 42 -50.92 -46.00 -25.50
N GLY A 43 -50.77 -44.69 -25.70
CA GLY A 43 -50.24 -44.10 -26.93
C GLY A 43 -48.75 -43.76 -26.83
N LEU A 44 -48.11 -43.48 -27.96
CA LEU A 44 -46.77 -42.87 -28.03
C LEU A 44 -46.55 -41.65 -27.10
N PRO A 45 -47.56 -40.81 -26.78
CA PRO A 45 -47.41 -39.74 -25.79
C PRO A 45 -47.10 -40.24 -24.37
N ASP A 46 -47.65 -41.37 -23.94
CA ASP A 46 -47.43 -41.92 -22.58
C ASP A 46 -46.01 -42.49 -22.42
N ALA A 47 -45.45 -43.04 -23.50
CA ALA A 47 -44.05 -43.48 -23.53
C ALA A 47 -43.09 -42.29 -23.36
N ALA A 48 -43.41 -41.13 -23.94
CA ALA A 48 -42.61 -39.91 -23.77
C ALA A 48 -42.66 -39.38 -22.33
N TRP A 49 -43.83 -39.40 -21.69
CA TRP A 49 -43.99 -38.94 -20.30
C TRP A 49 -43.36 -39.89 -19.28
N THR A 50 -43.47 -41.20 -19.46
CA THR A 50 -42.83 -42.19 -18.60
C THR A 50 -41.30 -42.17 -18.73
N ALA A 51 -40.78 -41.96 -19.95
CA ALA A 51 -39.35 -41.73 -20.16
C ALA A 51 -38.86 -40.44 -19.47
N ALA A 52 -39.65 -39.35 -19.54
CA ALA A 52 -39.33 -38.10 -18.85
C ALA A 52 -39.37 -38.23 -17.31
N ALA A 53 -40.38 -38.93 -16.77
CA ALA A 53 -40.51 -39.19 -15.34
C ALA A 53 -39.38 -40.10 -14.82
N GLY A 54 -39.08 -41.20 -15.52
CA GLY A 54 -37.96 -42.09 -15.20
C GLY A 54 -36.60 -41.39 -15.26
N GLY A 55 -36.38 -40.54 -16.28
CA GLY A 55 -35.18 -39.71 -16.39
C GLY A 55 -35.01 -38.72 -15.23
N SER A 56 -36.11 -38.14 -14.75
CA SER A 56 -36.08 -37.20 -13.62
C SER A 56 -35.74 -37.87 -12.28
N ILE A 57 -36.23 -39.11 -12.06
CA ILE A 57 -35.93 -39.91 -10.85
C ILE A 57 -34.46 -40.33 -10.85
N MET A 58 -33.93 -40.78 -12.00
CA MET A 58 -32.53 -41.19 -12.12
C MET A 58 -31.57 -40.03 -11.84
N LEU A 59 -31.87 -38.82 -12.36
CA LEU A 59 -31.09 -37.61 -12.10
C LEU A 59 -31.12 -37.17 -10.63
N ALA A 60 -32.26 -37.36 -9.94
CA ALA A 60 -32.38 -37.07 -8.52
C ALA A 60 -31.51 -38.01 -7.67
N ILE A 61 -31.50 -39.31 -7.99
CA ILE A 61 -30.67 -40.31 -7.33
C ILE A 61 -29.18 -40.02 -7.55
N TRP A 62 -28.78 -39.70 -8.78
CA TRP A 62 -27.39 -39.36 -9.11
C TRP A 62 -26.90 -38.07 -8.42
N ARG A 63 -27.77 -37.05 -8.32
CA ARG A 63 -27.45 -35.82 -7.57
C ARG A 63 -27.37 -36.04 -6.06
N TRP A 64 -28.09 -37.03 -5.54
CA TRP A 64 -27.97 -37.44 -4.13
C TRP A 64 -26.62 -38.14 -3.87
N SER A 65 -26.17 -39.02 -4.76
CA SER A 65 -24.86 -39.67 -4.63
C SER A 65 -23.72 -38.66 -4.68
N ASP A 66 -23.78 -37.68 -5.59
CA ASP A 66 -22.79 -36.59 -5.67
C ASP A 66 -22.70 -35.77 -4.38
N LEU A 67 -23.86 -35.50 -3.76
CA LEU A 67 -23.92 -34.79 -2.48
C LEU A 67 -23.32 -35.63 -1.35
N ARG A 68 -23.56 -36.95 -1.32
CA ARG A 68 -22.97 -37.84 -0.31
C ARG A 68 -21.46 -37.96 -0.50
N GLY A 69 -20.97 -38.05 -1.74
CA GLY A 69 -19.54 -38.10 -2.03
C GLY A 69 -18.80 -36.85 -1.57
N LEU A 70 -19.34 -35.66 -1.90
CA LEU A 70 -18.75 -34.39 -1.46
C LEU A 70 -18.94 -34.09 0.04
N ALA A 71 -19.93 -34.70 0.69
CA ALA A 71 -20.13 -34.59 2.14
C ALA A 71 -19.23 -35.56 2.94
N ALA A 72 -18.76 -36.64 2.30
CA ALA A 72 -17.80 -37.57 2.88
C ALA A 72 -16.35 -37.07 2.81
N GLU A 73 -16.08 -36.07 1.98
CA GLU A 73 -14.77 -35.43 1.89
C GLU A 73 -14.51 -34.56 3.15
N PRO A 74 -13.36 -34.71 3.83
CA PRO A 74 -13.08 -33.95 5.04
C PRO A 74 -13.01 -32.45 4.73
N VAL A 75 -13.75 -31.65 5.52
CA VAL A 75 -13.83 -30.20 5.33
C VAL A 75 -12.45 -29.57 5.49
N PRO A 76 -11.95 -28.80 4.51
CA PRO A 76 -10.65 -28.14 4.60
C PRO A 76 -10.59 -27.23 5.84
N PRO A 77 -9.45 -27.19 6.57
CA PRO A 77 -9.32 -26.37 7.77
C PRO A 77 -9.58 -24.88 7.47
N PRO A 78 -10.09 -24.11 8.45
CA PRO A 78 -10.28 -22.66 8.27
C PRO A 78 -8.95 -22.00 7.88
N PRO A 79 -8.93 -21.12 6.87
CA PRO A 79 -7.81 -20.18 6.78
C PRO A 79 -7.80 -19.34 8.06
N GLU A 80 -6.63 -19.18 8.67
CA GLU A 80 -6.48 -18.32 9.84
C GLU A 80 -7.00 -16.91 9.52
N PRO A 81 -7.74 -16.26 10.44
CA PRO A 81 -8.23 -14.91 10.23
C PRO A 81 -7.03 -13.99 10.04
N VAL A 82 -6.90 -13.43 8.84
CA VAL A 82 -5.88 -12.41 8.56
C VAL A 82 -6.19 -11.22 9.47
N THR A 83 -5.30 -10.93 10.42
CA THR A 83 -5.47 -9.76 11.28
C THR A 83 -5.47 -8.48 10.45
N ALA A 84 -6.13 -7.42 10.93
CA ALA A 84 -6.12 -6.13 10.24
C ALA A 84 -4.68 -5.64 9.96
N ASP A 85 -3.76 -5.96 10.87
CA ASP A 85 -2.33 -5.66 10.73
C ASP A 85 -1.67 -6.42 9.57
N GLN A 86 -1.99 -7.71 9.38
CA GLN A 86 -1.49 -8.49 8.26
C GLN A 86 -2.06 -8.01 6.91
N ALA A 87 -3.35 -7.62 6.87
CA ALA A 87 -3.95 -7.05 5.68
C ALA A 87 -3.31 -5.71 5.30
N ARG A 88 -3.04 -4.87 6.31
CA ARG A 88 -2.34 -3.59 6.16
C ARG A 88 -0.89 -3.79 5.71
N ALA A 89 -0.17 -4.76 6.29
CA ALA A 89 1.19 -5.10 5.91
C ALA A 89 1.27 -5.58 4.45
N ARG A 90 0.29 -6.38 4.00
CA ARG A 90 0.19 -6.82 2.60
C ARG A 90 -0.07 -5.65 1.65
N LEU A 91 -0.94 -4.72 2.01
CA LEU A 91 -1.19 -3.52 1.21
C LEU A 91 0.05 -2.64 1.10
N VAL A 92 0.75 -2.42 2.21
CA VAL A 92 2.03 -1.69 2.24
C VAL A 92 3.05 -2.38 1.33
N ALA A 93 3.22 -3.70 1.46
CA ALA A 93 4.15 -4.46 0.64
C ALA A 93 3.80 -4.45 -0.86
N VAL A 94 2.51 -4.42 -1.22
CA VAL A 94 2.07 -4.28 -2.61
C VAL A 94 2.39 -2.89 -3.15
N VAL A 95 2.15 -1.84 -2.36
CA VAL A 95 2.46 -0.47 -2.75
C VAL A 95 3.98 -0.27 -2.85
N GLU A 96 4.78 -0.78 -1.92
CA GLU A 96 6.26 -0.68 -1.96
C GLU A 96 6.89 -1.30 -3.21
N ARG A 97 6.22 -2.29 -3.84
CA ARG A 97 6.68 -2.91 -5.10
C ARG A 97 6.46 -2.05 -6.33
N MET A 98 5.67 -0.98 -6.23
CA MET A 98 5.48 -0.05 -7.35
C MET A 98 6.67 0.92 -7.43
N PRO A 99 7.14 1.30 -8.64
CA PRO A 99 8.31 2.14 -8.83
C PRO A 99 8.24 3.51 -8.11
N ALA A 100 7.04 4.04 -7.86
CA ALA A 100 6.81 5.27 -7.08
C ALA A 100 6.24 5.03 -5.66
N GLY A 101 6.01 3.78 -5.27
CA GLY A 101 5.19 3.46 -4.09
C GLY A 101 5.86 3.73 -2.74
N ARG A 102 7.20 3.60 -2.66
CA ARG A 102 7.94 3.97 -1.43
C ARG A 102 7.84 5.46 -1.13
N GLN A 103 7.92 6.31 -2.16
CA GLN A 103 7.76 7.76 -2.01
C GLN A 103 6.31 8.12 -1.66
N ALA A 104 5.32 7.49 -2.31
CA ALA A 104 3.92 7.69 -1.99
C ALA A 104 3.59 7.29 -0.54
N LEU A 105 4.12 6.17 -0.05
CA LEU A 105 3.93 5.75 1.35
C LEU A 105 4.61 6.69 2.34
N ALA A 106 5.79 7.20 2.02
CA ALA A 106 6.46 8.20 2.84
C ALA A 106 5.61 9.48 2.94
N GLU A 107 5.04 9.93 1.82
CA GLU A 107 4.20 11.14 1.80
C GLU A 107 2.87 10.93 2.53
N VAL A 108 2.21 9.78 2.37
CA VAL A 108 1.00 9.44 3.12
C VAL A 108 1.29 9.38 4.63
N ARG A 109 2.43 8.80 5.03
CA ARG A 109 2.86 8.79 6.44
C ARG A 109 3.10 10.22 6.96
N ARG A 110 3.74 11.08 6.17
CA ARG A 110 3.96 12.50 6.50
C ARG A 110 2.64 13.25 6.65
N GLN A 111 1.72 13.11 5.70
CA GLN A 111 0.42 13.76 5.76
C GLN A 111 -0.39 13.28 6.97
N ARG A 112 -0.38 11.98 7.25
CA ARG A 112 -1.03 11.43 8.45
C ARG A 112 -0.41 11.97 9.73
N ALA A 113 0.92 12.06 9.80
CA ALA A 113 1.60 12.62 10.97
C ALA A 113 1.24 14.10 11.17
N ARG A 114 1.23 14.91 10.10
CA ARG A 114 0.77 16.30 10.16
C ARG A 114 -0.66 16.42 10.66
N ILE A 115 -1.57 15.55 10.19
CA ILE A 115 -2.96 15.54 10.66
C ILE A 115 -3.02 15.12 12.14
N ALA A 116 -2.24 14.12 12.56
CA ALA A 116 -2.23 13.64 13.94
C ALA A 116 -1.70 14.67 14.95
N MET A 117 -0.84 15.59 14.49
CA MET A 117 -0.32 16.70 15.28
C MET A 117 -1.22 17.95 15.24
N ARG A 118 -2.22 18.02 14.36
CA ARG A 118 -3.08 19.21 14.30
C ARG A 118 -3.82 19.40 15.63
N GLY A 119 -3.65 20.59 16.22
CA GLY A 119 -4.29 20.96 17.48
C GLY A 119 -3.60 20.42 18.73
N SER A 120 -2.43 19.75 18.62
CA SER A 120 -1.55 19.47 19.75
C SER A 120 -0.50 20.57 19.93
N SER A 121 0.06 20.68 21.15
CA SER A 121 1.19 21.57 21.41
C SER A 121 2.48 21.15 20.71
N ALA A 122 2.57 19.89 20.26
CA ALA A 122 3.70 19.37 19.48
C ALA A 122 3.71 19.84 18.01
N ALA A 123 2.65 20.50 17.53
CA ALA A 123 2.51 20.87 16.11
C ALA A 123 3.65 21.78 15.60
N GLU A 124 4.03 22.78 16.39
CA GLU A 124 5.11 23.71 16.04
C GLU A 124 6.48 23.02 16.07
N PRO A 125 6.91 22.36 17.18
CA PRO A 125 8.16 21.60 17.22
C PRO A 125 8.26 20.55 16.11
N TRP A 126 7.15 19.87 15.79
CA TRP A 126 7.09 18.91 14.69
C TRP A 126 7.39 19.55 13.33
N THR A 127 6.82 20.73 13.06
CA THR A 127 7.02 21.44 11.80
C THR A 127 8.46 21.93 11.64
N ARG A 128 9.06 22.41 12.74
CA ARG A 128 10.49 22.76 12.80
C ARG A 128 11.37 21.54 12.52
N LEU A 129 11.10 20.42 13.19
CA LEU A 129 11.81 19.16 12.95
C LEU A 129 11.68 18.68 11.49
N ASP A 130 10.48 18.74 10.89
CA ASP A 130 10.26 18.33 9.49
C ASP A 130 11.11 19.16 8.52
N ARG A 131 11.20 20.48 8.75
CA ARG A 131 12.05 21.39 7.96
C ARG A 131 13.54 21.10 8.14
N ALA A 132 13.98 20.93 9.38
CA ALA A 132 15.37 20.62 9.70
C ALA A 132 15.80 19.27 9.10
N ALA A 133 14.96 18.23 9.23
CA ALA A 133 15.20 16.91 8.68
C ALA A 133 15.25 16.92 7.15
N ALA A 134 14.35 17.65 6.49
CA ALA A 134 14.40 17.83 5.04
C ALA A 134 15.70 18.52 4.58
N THR A 135 16.18 19.50 5.35
CA THR A 135 17.46 20.17 5.09
C THR A 135 18.63 19.21 5.26
N MET A 136 18.67 18.45 6.37
CA MET A 136 19.71 17.44 6.62
C MET A 136 19.75 16.37 5.53
N ALA A 137 18.58 15.87 5.08
CA ALA A 137 18.48 14.91 4.00
C ALA A 137 19.09 15.45 2.69
N GLY A 138 18.93 16.74 2.40
CA GLY A 138 19.55 17.40 1.25
C GLY A 138 21.07 17.55 1.37
N LEU A 139 21.60 17.64 2.59
CA LEU A 139 23.04 17.73 2.87
C LEU A 139 23.72 16.35 2.90
N THR A 140 23.00 15.29 3.29
CA THR A 140 23.56 13.96 3.58
C THR A 140 24.45 13.40 2.46
N GLY A 141 24.10 13.63 1.19
CA GLY A 141 24.91 13.15 0.06
C GLY A 141 26.28 13.84 -0.10
N ARG A 142 26.50 14.97 0.59
CA ARG A 142 27.75 15.73 0.63
C ARG A 142 28.51 15.58 1.95
N LEU A 143 27.90 14.97 2.96
CA LEU A 143 28.57 14.71 4.24
C LEU A 143 29.45 13.47 4.10
N THR A 144 30.71 13.68 3.73
CA THR A 144 31.68 12.59 3.54
C THR A 144 32.61 12.45 4.75
N GLY A 145 33.36 11.34 4.80
CA GLY A 145 34.33 11.09 5.87
C GLY A 145 33.71 11.14 7.29
N PRO A 146 34.33 11.86 8.24
CA PRO A 146 33.80 12.00 9.61
C PRO A 146 32.40 12.64 9.69
N ALA A 147 31.98 13.43 8.69
CA ALA A 147 30.64 14.01 8.67
C ALA A 147 29.55 12.98 8.31
N GLY A 148 29.93 11.87 7.66
CA GLY A 148 29.01 10.78 7.34
C GLY A 148 28.47 10.05 8.58
N THR A 149 29.27 9.91 9.64
CA THR A 149 28.80 9.32 10.91
C THR A 149 27.83 10.26 11.62
N ALA A 150 28.07 11.57 11.58
CA ALA A 150 27.13 12.57 12.11
C ALA A 150 25.76 12.52 11.40
N ALA A 151 25.72 12.20 10.09
CA ALA A 151 24.46 12.01 9.37
C ALA A 151 23.67 10.79 9.86
N LEU A 152 24.35 9.70 10.24
CA LEU A 152 23.70 8.52 10.83
C LEU A 152 23.12 8.82 12.21
N GLU A 153 23.89 9.51 13.06
CA GLU A 153 23.41 9.99 14.37
C GLU A 153 22.22 10.96 14.20
N ALA A 154 22.23 11.79 13.16
CA ALA A 154 21.10 12.66 12.81
C ALA A 154 19.83 11.85 12.58
N ALA A 155 19.92 10.75 11.82
CA ALA A 155 18.77 9.92 11.49
C ALA A 155 18.21 9.22 12.74
N VAL A 156 19.07 8.83 13.69
CA VAL A 156 18.66 8.26 14.98
C VAL A 156 17.98 9.34 15.83
N ALA A 157 18.59 10.52 15.98
CA ALA A 157 18.02 11.63 16.73
C ALA A 157 16.66 12.09 16.17
N GLU A 158 16.54 12.21 14.84
CA GLU A 158 15.27 12.54 14.17
C GLU A 158 14.17 11.54 14.53
N ARG A 159 14.48 10.23 14.53
CA ARG A 159 13.50 9.19 14.86
C ARG A 159 13.07 9.29 16.32
N SER A 160 14.01 9.51 17.25
CA SER A 160 13.72 9.67 18.67
C SER A 160 12.87 10.92 18.95
N LEU A 161 13.15 12.04 18.27
CA LEU A 161 12.36 13.27 18.41
C LEU A 161 10.94 13.13 17.85
N ARG A 162 10.77 12.38 16.75
CA ARG A 162 9.43 12.07 16.24
C ARG A 162 8.62 11.21 17.20
N ASP A 163 9.23 10.21 17.81
CA ASP A 163 8.58 9.39 18.84
C ASP A 163 8.20 10.24 20.07
N LEU A 164 9.08 11.15 20.50
CA LEU A 164 8.78 12.10 21.58
C LEU A 164 7.59 13.01 21.24
N ALA A 165 7.51 13.52 20.01
CA ALA A 165 6.36 14.32 19.56
C ALA A 165 5.05 13.50 19.56
N ASP A 166 5.09 12.24 19.13
CA ASP A 166 3.93 11.33 19.19
C ASP A 166 3.48 11.08 20.64
N ARG A 167 4.42 10.97 21.59
CA ARG A 167 4.13 10.88 23.04
C ARG A 167 3.48 12.15 23.56
N VAL A 168 4.04 13.33 23.26
CA VAL A 168 3.46 14.63 23.65
C VAL A 168 2.02 14.75 23.16
N ALA A 169 1.77 14.46 21.87
CA ALA A 169 0.43 14.50 21.29
C ALA A 169 -0.54 13.50 21.93
N SER A 170 -0.04 12.34 22.37
CA SER A 170 -0.85 11.33 23.07
C SER A 170 -1.22 11.76 24.48
N VAL A 171 -0.27 12.36 25.23
CA VAL A 171 -0.55 12.95 26.55
C VAL A 171 -1.51 14.13 26.42
N ASP A 172 -1.38 14.95 25.38
CA ASP A 172 -2.30 16.06 25.08
C ASP A 172 -3.75 15.60 24.87
N ARG A 173 -3.93 14.45 24.19
CA ARG A 173 -5.26 13.84 24.04
C ARG A 173 -5.77 13.26 25.35
N ALA A 174 -4.90 12.59 26.12
CA ALA A 174 -5.25 12.03 27.42
C ALA A 174 -5.69 13.12 28.41
N ARG A 175 -4.98 14.25 28.48
CA ARG A 175 -5.30 15.41 29.33
C ARG A 175 -6.72 15.94 29.09
N ARG A 176 -7.16 16.01 27.84
CA ARG A 176 -8.52 16.48 27.49
C ARG A 176 -9.63 15.56 27.98
N LEU A 177 -9.32 14.29 28.24
CA LEU A 177 -10.26 13.27 28.68
C LEU A 177 -10.09 12.92 30.18
N ALA A 178 -9.02 13.40 30.81
CA ALA A 178 -8.67 13.03 32.17
C ALA A 178 -9.62 13.66 33.20
N PRO A 179 -9.95 12.94 34.30
CA PRO A 179 -10.64 13.49 35.46
C PRO A 179 -9.73 14.48 36.22
N GLU A 180 -10.32 15.42 36.97
CA GLU A 180 -9.60 16.56 37.58
C GLU A 180 -8.44 16.16 38.49
N ASP A 181 -8.57 15.03 39.19
CA ASP A 181 -7.55 14.44 40.07
C ASP A 181 -6.29 14.00 39.30
N ALA A 182 -6.44 13.43 38.10
CA ALA A 182 -5.32 13.00 37.26
C ALA A 182 -4.75 14.13 36.38
N ARG A 183 -5.46 15.26 36.23
CA ARG A 183 -5.03 16.36 35.35
C ARG A 183 -3.75 17.03 35.80
N VAL A 184 -3.57 17.26 37.10
CA VAL A 184 -2.39 17.98 37.62
C VAL A 184 -1.08 17.24 37.31
N GLU A 185 -1.09 15.91 37.46
CA GLU A 185 0.06 15.07 37.13
C GLU A 185 0.33 15.06 35.62
N LEU A 186 -0.71 14.86 34.81
CA LEU A 186 -0.60 14.87 33.35
C LEU A 186 -0.16 16.22 32.79
N ASP A 187 -0.59 17.34 33.38
CA ASP A 187 -0.16 18.69 33.03
C ASP A 187 1.33 18.90 33.28
N THR A 188 1.85 18.31 34.36
CA THR A 188 3.28 18.37 34.69
C THR A 188 4.09 17.49 33.75
N ALA A 189 3.69 16.23 33.53
CA ALA A 189 4.33 15.35 32.57
C ALA A 189 4.32 15.95 31.15
N HIS A 190 3.21 16.56 30.75
CA HIS A 190 3.10 17.22 29.45
C HIS A 190 4.08 18.38 29.29
N ARG A 191 4.20 19.27 30.28
CA ARG A 191 5.15 20.38 30.23
C ARG A 191 6.59 19.90 30.13
N THR A 192 6.95 18.86 30.87
CA THR A 192 8.30 18.26 30.81
C THR A 192 8.58 17.70 29.41
N LEU A 193 7.69 16.85 28.88
CA LEU A 193 7.86 16.26 27.55
C LEU A 193 7.92 17.32 26.44
N LEU A 194 7.11 18.38 26.54
CA LEU A 194 7.11 19.47 25.56
C LEU A 194 8.43 20.27 25.62
N ALA A 195 8.97 20.53 26.82
CA ALA A 195 10.26 21.19 26.98
C ALA A 195 11.42 20.33 26.46
N GLU A 196 11.40 19.02 26.72
CA GLU A 196 12.36 18.07 26.17
C GLU A 196 12.31 18.03 24.63
N LEU A 197 11.10 18.04 24.06
CA LEU A 197 10.90 18.08 22.62
C LEU A 197 11.46 19.36 22.01
N ASP A 198 11.13 20.53 22.56
CA ASP A 198 11.61 21.81 22.03
C ASP A 198 13.14 21.95 22.16
N GLY A 199 13.71 21.53 23.29
CA GLY A 199 15.15 21.48 23.49
C GLY A 199 15.86 20.53 22.52
N GLY A 200 15.29 19.35 22.30
CA GLY A 200 15.81 18.36 21.36
C GLY A 200 15.74 18.82 19.89
N VAL A 201 14.63 19.44 19.48
CA VAL A 201 14.47 20.04 18.15
C VAL A 201 15.49 21.16 17.94
N SER A 202 15.68 22.02 18.94
CA SER A 202 16.67 23.11 18.89
C SER A 202 18.12 22.60 18.83
N ALA A 203 18.43 21.49 19.50
CA ALA A 203 19.73 20.82 19.37
C ALA A 203 19.93 20.22 17.96
N TYR A 204 18.89 19.58 17.42
CA TYR A 204 18.92 19.04 16.06
C TYR A 204 19.12 20.14 15.01
N GLU A 205 18.41 21.26 15.12
CA GLU A 205 18.58 22.42 14.22
C GLU A 205 20.03 22.95 14.24
N ARG A 206 20.66 23.07 15.41
CA ARG A 206 22.07 23.46 15.52
C ARG A 206 23.00 22.45 14.85
N MET A 207 22.70 21.16 14.94
CA MET A 207 23.45 20.11 14.26
C MET A 207 23.29 20.21 12.73
N VAL A 208 22.09 20.50 12.22
CA VAL A 208 21.88 20.76 10.79
C VAL A 208 22.67 22.00 10.33
N ALA A 209 22.68 23.06 11.13
CA ALA A 209 23.46 24.26 10.83
C ALA A 209 24.97 23.97 10.77
N ALA A 210 25.49 23.16 11.71
CA ALA A 210 26.88 22.71 11.68
C ALA A 210 27.19 21.86 10.44
N ALA A 211 26.30 20.94 10.06
CA ALA A 211 26.44 20.14 8.84
C ALA A 211 26.41 21.00 7.57
N ALA A 212 25.57 22.05 7.52
CA ALA A 212 25.56 23.00 6.42
C ALA A 212 26.87 23.78 6.33
N GLY A 213 27.42 24.21 7.47
CA GLY A 213 28.74 24.84 7.56
C GLY A 213 29.84 23.92 7.02
N TYR A 214 29.84 22.65 7.42
CA TYR A 214 30.78 21.67 6.89
C TYR A 214 30.70 21.55 5.36
N VAL A 215 29.49 21.45 4.79
CA VAL A 215 29.30 21.36 3.33
C VAL A 215 29.74 22.64 2.61
N ALA A 216 29.58 23.81 3.25
CA ALA A 216 30.03 25.08 2.69
C ALA A 216 31.56 25.14 2.60
N GLU A 217 32.27 24.67 3.64
CA GLU A 217 33.73 24.63 3.68
C GLU A 217 34.30 23.51 2.79
N ASP A 218 33.69 22.32 2.76
CA ASP A 218 34.08 21.20 1.86
C ASP A 218 33.95 21.59 0.37
N GLY A 219 33.01 22.49 0.05
CA GLY A 219 32.87 23.07 -1.29
C GLY A 219 33.88 24.18 -1.61
N TRP A 220 34.65 24.66 -0.63
CA TRP A 220 35.61 25.75 -0.77
C TRP A 220 37.03 25.29 -1.10
N ASP A 221 37.29 23.97 -1.15
CA ASP A 221 38.55 23.39 -1.58
C ASP A 221 38.89 23.75 -3.06
N GLY A 222 39.48 24.93 -3.23
CA GLY A 222 40.50 25.26 -4.22
C GLY A 222 40.09 25.61 -5.65
N ASP A 223 38.91 25.20 -6.12
CA ASP A 223 38.58 25.31 -7.56
C ASP A 223 37.18 25.90 -7.82
N GLY A 224 36.93 27.07 -7.22
CA GLY A 224 35.66 27.81 -7.22
C GLY A 224 35.08 28.19 -8.60
N ASN A 225 35.64 27.67 -9.69
CA ASN A 225 35.13 27.83 -11.05
C ASN A 225 34.83 26.51 -11.77
N GLY A 226 34.99 25.33 -11.15
CA GLY A 226 34.82 24.05 -11.83
C GLY A 226 33.40 23.77 -12.38
N ALA A 227 32.35 24.27 -11.74
CA ALA A 227 30.98 24.15 -12.26
C ALA A 227 30.70 25.10 -13.44
N VAL A 228 31.17 26.35 -13.33
CA VAL A 228 31.05 27.37 -14.39
C VAL A 228 31.92 26.99 -15.59
N SER A 229 33.14 26.50 -15.34
CA SER A 229 34.06 26.00 -16.37
C SER A 229 33.47 24.78 -17.09
N ARG A 230 32.90 23.81 -16.37
CA ARG A 230 32.21 22.65 -16.98
C ARG A 230 30.97 23.06 -17.79
N LEU A 231 30.19 24.03 -17.33
CA LEU A 231 29.03 24.56 -18.07
C LEU A 231 29.47 25.32 -19.32
N THR A 232 30.56 26.08 -19.24
CA THR A 232 31.15 26.81 -20.36
C THR A 232 31.66 25.83 -21.41
N GLU A 233 32.43 24.82 -20.98
CA GLU A 233 32.94 23.75 -21.84
C GLU A 233 31.82 22.95 -22.53
N ALA A 234 30.77 22.58 -21.79
CA ALA A 234 29.60 21.90 -22.37
C ALA A 234 28.87 22.78 -23.39
N THR A 235 28.76 24.09 -23.11
CA THR A 235 28.14 25.05 -24.03
C THR A 235 28.96 25.22 -25.31
N ASP A 236 30.27 25.28 -25.19
CA ASP A 236 31.18 25.37 -26.34
C ASP A 236 31.16 24.08 -27.17
N LEU A 237 31.07 22.92 -26.54
CA LEU A 237 30.91 21.63 -27.22
C LEU A 237 29.58 21.58 -28.00
N LEU A 238 28.47 22.00 -27.40
CA LEU A 238 27.17 22.11 -28.08
C LEU A 238 27.22 23.10 -29.25
N ARG A 239 27.90 24.24 -29.09
CA ARG A 239 28.09 25.22 -30.17
C ARG A 239 28.90 24.64 -31.32
N GLY A 240 29.96 23.89 -31.03
CA GLY A 240 30.77 23.18 -32.02
C GLY A 240 29.97 22.15 -32.81
N VAL A 241 29.15 21.34 -32.12
CA VAL A 241 28.25 20.37 -32.78
C VAL A 241 27.22 21.07 -33.67
N ALA A 242 26.63 22.17 -33.22
CA ALA A 242 25.68 22.94 -34.01
C ALA A 242 26.34 23.54 -35.28
N ALA A 243 27.55 24.07 -35.15
CA ALA A 243 28.32 24.58 -36.29
C ALA A 243 28.64 23.48 -37.31
N GLY A 244 29.11 22.31 -36.85
CA GLY A 244 29.38 21.17 -37.72
C GLY A 244 28.13 20.64 -38.43
N LEU A 245 26.98 20.61 -37.76
CA LEU A 245 25.70 20.25 -38.39
C LEU A 245 25.25 21.28 -39.44
N ALA A 246 25.53 22.56 -39.23
CA ALA A 246 25.24 23.61 -40.21
C ALA A 246 26.13 23.49 -41.46
N GLU A 247 27.42 23.18 -41.28
CA GLU A 247 28.37 22.97 -42.37
C GLU A 247 28.03 21.73 -43.21
N LEU A 248 27.66 20.61 -42.57
CA LEU A 248 27.16 19.41 -43.26
C LEU A 248 25.88 19.69 -44.06
N ARG A 249 25.01 20.58 -43.58
CA ARG A 249 23.82 21.01 -44.33
C ARG A 249 24.18 21.88 -45.53
N ALA A 250 25.13 22.80 -45.37
CA ALA A 250 25.58 23.68 -46.45
C ALA A 250 26.27 22.91 -47.58
N THR A 251 27.16 21.97 -47.24
CA THR A 251 27.85 21.08 -48.20
C THR A 251 26.89 20.13 -48.91
N ARG A 252 25.84 19.65 -48.22
CA ARG A 252 24.79 18.80 -48.82
C ARG A 252 23.81 19.59 -49.71
N GLY A 253 23.65 20.89 -49.45
CA GLY A 253 22.79 21.79 -50.22
C GLY A 253 23.45 22.42 -51.45
N MET A 254 24.75 22.21 -51.67
CA MET A 254 25.45 22.73 -52.85
C MET A 254 25.18 21.81 -54.06
N PRO A 255 24.43 22.24 -55.09
CA PRO A 255 24.28 21.45 -56.29
C PRO A 255 25.65 21.31 -56.96
N ARG A 256 26.03 20.06 -57.28
CA ARG A 256 27.11 19.78 -58.22
C ARG A 256 26.73 20.38 -59.57
N THR A 257 27.14 21.62 -59.78
CA THR A 257 27.22 22.21 -61.12
C THR A 257 28.37 21.48 -61.80
N GLY A 258 28.00 20.66 -62.77
CA GLY A 258 28.92 19.80 -63.50
C GLY A 258 29.94 20.58 -64.31
N ALA A 259 31.11 19.96 -64.44
CA ALA A 259 31.85 19.89 -65.68
C ALA A 259 31.76 18.43 -66.17
#